data_AF-Q0DY03-F1
#
_entry.id   AF-Q0DY03-F1
#
_cell.length_a   1.000
_cell.length_b   1.000
_cell.length_c   1.000
_cell.angle_alpha   90.00
_cell.angle_beta   90.00
_cell.angle_gamma   90.00
#
_symmetry.space_group_name_H-M   'P 1'
#
loop_
_entity.id
_entity.type
_entity.pdbx_description
1 polymer ?
#
loop_
_entity_poly.entity_id
_entity_poly.type
_entity_poly.pdbx_seq_one_letter_code
_entity_poly.pdbx_strand_id
1 'polypeptide(L)'
;IFYLVADMPPNSCILMNCEVAELLQEIHEHMAILSEDPKIKIPESFDKAFQYVKEGNQFSTAQSVKQVLDPLRKYGVSDGEMCLIANVGPETIEEVYALVPSLKATRSLNESPIMEALTALADIKAAK
;
A
#
# COMPACT_ATOMS: atom_id res chain seq x y z
N ILE A 1 -11.49 -6.35 -4.66
CA ILE A 1 -10.53 -5.27 -4.34
C ILE A 1 -10.84 -3.99 -5.12
N PHE A 2 -10.93 -4.00 -6.46
CA PHE A 2 -11.33 -2.81 -7.25
C PHE A 2 -12.68 -2.17 -6.86
N TYR A 3 -13.67 -3.00 -6.51
CA TYR A 3 -15.00 -2.53 -6.08
C TYR A 3 -15.01 -1.76 -4.75
N LEU A 4 -13.96 -1.86 -3.92
CA LEU A 4 -13.90 -1.13 -2.65
C LEU A 4 -13.49 0.35 -2.82
N VAL A 5 -12.75 0.68 -3.89
CA VAL A 5 -12.26 2.05 -4.12
C VAL A 5 -13.35 2.95 -4.70
N ALA A 6 -14.29 2.40 -5.47
CA ALA A 6 -15.34 3.16 -6.15
C ALA A 6 -16.44 3.70 -5.22
N ASP A 7 -16.57 3.16 -4.00
CA ASP A 7 -17.68 3.44 -3.08
C ASP A 7 -17.23 4.16 -1.80
N MET A 8 -16.04 4.78 -1.83
CA MET A 8 -15.51 5.51 -0.67
C MET A 8 -16.14 6.91 -0.53
N PRO A 9 -16.43 7.36 0.70
CA PRO A 9 -16.87 8.73 0.95
C PRO A 9 -15.94 9.78 0.33
N PRO A 10 -16.48 10.94 -0.09
CA PRO A 10 -15.63 12.05 -0.48
C PRO A 10 -14.70 12.42 0.68
N ASN A 11 -13.41 12.61 0.37
CA ASN A 11 -12.29 12.84 1.30
C ASN A 11 -11.70 11.59 2.00
N SER A 12 -12.06 10.37 1.58
CA SER A 12 -11.31 9.18 2.01
C SER A 12 -9.88 9.18 1.45
N CYS A 13 -8.93 8.78 2.29
CA CYS A 13 -7.53 8.59 1.91
C CYS A 13 -7.24 7.09 1.76
N ILE A 14 -6.56 6.73 0.67
CA ILE A 14 -6.07 5.37 0.45
C ILE A 14 -4.69 5.26 1.06
N LEU A 15 -4.48 4.25 1.90
CA LEU A 15 -3.19 3.94 2.51
C LEU A 15 -2.69 2.58 2.03
N MET A 16 -1.40 2.50 1.76
CA MET A 16 -0.68 1.26 1.48
C MET A 16 -0.45 0.46 2.77
N ASN A 17 -0.25 -0.85 2.66
CA ASN A 17 0.02 -1.73 3.80
C ASN A 17 1.25 -1.27 4.60
N CYS A 18 2.28 -0.72 3.95
CA CYS A 18 3.44 -0.15 4.62
C CYS A 18 3.11 1.11 5.43
N GLU A 19 2.23 1.99 4.93
CA GLU A 19 1.76 3.15 5.70
C GLU A 19 0.92 2.72 6.90
N VAL A 20 0.06 1.72 6.71
CA VAL A 20 -0.75 1.16 7.80
C VAL A 20 0.15 0.46 8.81
N ALA A 21 1.21 -0.24 8.39
CA ALA A 21 2.17 -0.87 9.29
C ALA A 21 2.88 0.15 10.18
N GLU A 22 3.39 1.25 9.61
CA GLU A 22 4.02 2.33 10.37
C GLU A 22 3.04 2.95 11.37
N LEU A 23 1.82 3.29 10.94
CA LEU A 23 0.79 3.86 11.82
C LEU A 23 0.37 2.92 12.95
N LEU A 24 0.13 1.64 12.65
CA LEU A 24 -0.26 0.67 13.67
C LEU A 24 0.88 0.36 14.63
N GLN A 25 2.13 0.39 14.18
CA GLN A 25 3.32 0.27 15.03
C GLN A 25 3.39 1.42 16.03
N GLU A 26 3.23 2.67 15.57
CA GLU A 26 3.20 3.84 16.44
C GLU A 26 2.06 3.74 17.47
N ILE A 27 0.86 3.33 17.05
CA ILE A 27 -0.28 3.15 17.97
C ILE A 27 0.02 2.05 18.99
N HIS A 28 0.58 0.91 18.55
CA HIS A 28 0.92 -0.20 19.42
C HIS A 28 1.95 0.19 20.50
N GLU A 29 2.95 1.00 20.14
CA GLU A 29 3.94 1.54 21.10
C GLU A 29 3.29 2.42 22.17
N HIS A 30 2.33 3.26 21.79
CA HIS A 30 1.55 4.06 22.75
C HIS A 30 0.58 3.20 23.57
N MET A 31 0.04 2.12 23.00
CA MET A 31 -0.89 1.22 23.68
C MET A 31 -0.24 0.45 24.82
N ALA A 32 1.06 0.17 24.78
CA ALA A 32 1.78 -0.43 25.91
C ALA A 32 1.59 0.38 27.20
N ILE A 33 1.61 1.71 27.10
CA ILE A 33 1.39 2.63 28.22
C ILE A 33 -0.08 2.63 28.66
N LEU A 34 -1.02 2.61 27.71
CA LEU A 34 -2.46 2.64 28.00
C LEU A 34 -2.99 1.32 28.57
N SER A 35 -2.32 0.20 28.29
CA SER A 35 -2.69 -1.13 28.76
C SER A 35 -2.56 -1.30 30.29
N GLU A 36 -1.87 -0.39 30.96
CA GLU A 36 -1.81 -0.32 32.43
C GLU A 36 -3.15 0.10 33.05
N ASP A 37 -4.03 0.77 32.30
CA ASP A 37 -5.40 1.07 32.74
C ASP A 37 -6.37 -0.06 32.32
N PRO A 38 -6.89 -0.86 33.28
CA PRO A 38 -7.80 -1.97 32.99
C PRO A 38 -9.15 -1.54 32.38
N LYS A 39 -9.46 -0.25 32.31
CA LYS A 39 -10.66 0.29 31.66
C LYS A 39 -10.48 0.45 30.14
N ILE A 40 -9.25 0.51 29.66
CA ILE A 40 -8.96 0.64 28.23
C ILE A 40 -8.89 -0.77 27.64
N LYS A 41 -9.78 -1.06 26.68
CA LYS A 41 -9.81 -2.34 25.96
C LYS A 41 -9.39 -2.11 24.52
N ILE A 42 -8.27 -2.71 24.13
CA ILE A 42 -7.81 -2.72 22.74
C ILE A 42 -8.76 -3.62 21.94
N PRO A 43 -9.32 -3.15 20.81
CA PRO A 43 -10.19 -3.97 19.97
C PRO A 43 -9.44 -5.15 19.34
N GLU A 44 -10.04 -6.34 19.29
CA GLU A 44 -9.46 -7.54 18.64
C GLU A 44 -9.11 -7.28 17.15
N SER A 45 -9.85 -6.39 16.49
CA SER A 45 -9.58 -5.99 15.12
C SER A 45 -8.23 -5.28 14.96
N PHE A 46 -7.74 -4.61 16.00
CA PHE A 46 -6.44 -3.95 15.98
C PHE A 46 -5.32 -4.98 15.85
N ASP A 47 -5.29 -5.99 16.72
CA ASP A 47 -4.26 -7.04 16.71
C ASP A 47 -4.25 -7.80 15.39
N LYS A 48 -5.43 -8.13 14.86
CA LYS A 48 -5.56 -8.78 13.55
C LYS A 48 -5.05 -7.93 12.40
N ALA A 49 -5.39 -6.64 12.38
CA ALA A 49 -4.92 -5.71 11.35
C ALA A 49 -3.40 -5.53 11.44
N PHE A 50 -2.87 -5.43 12.66
CA PHE A 50 -1.45 -5.26 12.91
C PHE A 50 -0.63 -6.51 12.50
N GLN A 51 -1.13 -7.70 12.82
CA GLN A 51 -0.53 -8.94 12.36
C GLN A 51 -0.56 -9.05 10.83
N TYR A 52 -1.70 -8.75 10.20
CA TYR A 52 -1.84 -8.78 8.75
C TYR A 52 -0.81 -7.91 8.04
N VAL A 53 -0.63 -6.66 8.49
CA VAL A 53 0.34 -5.76 7.83
C VAL A 53 1.78 -6.12 8.16
N LYS A 54 2.06 -6.72 9.32
CA LYS A 54 3.42 -7.16 9.67
C LYS A 54 3.88 -8.34 8.80
N GLU A 55 2.98 -9.27 8.48
CA GLU A 55 3.28 -10.46 7.70
C GLU A 55 3.11 -10.24 6.18
N GLY A 56 2.15 -9.40 5.78
CA GLY A 56 1.72 -9.24 4.39
C GLY A 56 2.37 -8.08 3.63
N ASN A 57 3.17 -7.25 4.30
CA ASN A 57 3.76 -6.07 3.68
C ASN A 57 5.02 -6.41 2.87
N GLN A 58 5.09 -5.89 1.63
CA GLN A 58 6.22 -6.15 0.72
C GLN A 58 7.40 -5.19 0.91
N PHE A 59 7.16 -4.05 1.56
CA PHE A 59 8.11 -2.94 1.61
C PHE A 59 8.33 -2.44 3.03
N SER A 60 9.58 -2.18 3.39
CA SER A 60 9.95 -1.77 4.76
C SER A 60 9.66 -0.30 5.08
N THR A 61 9.65 0.58 4.07
CA THR A 61 9.53 2.03 4.28
C THR A 61 8.46 2.64 3.38
N ALA A 62 7.39 3.19 3.96
CA ALA A 62 6.30 3.79 3.19
C ALA A 62 6.77 5.00 2.37
N GLN A 63 7.67 5.81 2.93
CA GLN A 63 8.22 6.97 2.24
C GLN A 63 8.94 6.59 0.93
N SER A 64 9.75 5.54 0.95
CA SER A 64 10.48 5.09 -0.25
C SER A 64 9.52 4.61 -1.33
N VAL A 65 8.48 3.86 -0.96
CA VAL A 65 7.44 3.40 -1.88
C VAL A 65 6.70 4.58 -2.51
N LYS A 66 6.32 5.60 -1.71
CA LYS A 66 5.70 6.83 -2.22
C LYS A 66 6.59 7.55 -3.23
N GLN A 67 7.87 7.69 -2.93
CA GLN A 67 8.83 8.36 -3.83
C GLN A 67 8.92 7.67 -5.20
N VAL A 68 8.80 6.34 -5.24
CA VAL A 68 8.81 5.57 -6.48
C VAL A 68 7.48 5.69 -7.24
N LEU A 69 6.35 5.64 -6.54
CA LEU A 69 5.02 5.56 -7.17
C LEU A 69 4.39 6.92 -7.48
N ASP A 70 4.57 7.94 -6.65
CA ASP A 70 3.95 9.28 -6.82
C ASP A 70 4.14 9.89 -8.23
N PRO A 71 5.29 9.74 -8.92
CA PRO A 71 5.46 10.22 -10.29
C PRO A 71 4.47 9.61 -11.29
N LEU A 72 3.94 8.41 -11.03
CA LEU A 72 3.00 7.70 -11.91
C LEU A 72 1.66 8.41 -12.07
N ARG A 73 1.29 9.30 -11.13
CA ARG A 73 0.11 10.17 -11.27
C ARG A 73 0.13 10.98 -12.58
N LYS A 74 1.32 11.39 -13.03
CA LYS A 74 1.50 12.14 -14.29
C LYS A 74 1.13 11.32 -15.52
N TYR A 75 1.11 9.99 -15.40
CA TYR A 75 0.78 9.04 -16.46
C TYR A 75 -0.61 8.40 -16.27
N GLY A 76 -1.44 9.01 -15.42
CA GLY A 76 -2.84 8.61 -15.23
C GLY A 76 -3.04 7.40 -14.31
N VAL A 77 -2.03 7.04 -13.52
CA VAL A 77 -2.17 6.01 -12.47
C VAL A 77 -2.75 6.66 -11.22
N SER A 78 -3.91 6.17 -10.77
CA SER A 78 -4.61 6.69 -9.59
C SER A 78 -4.02 6.19 -8.28
N ASP A 79 -4.33 6.85 -7.16
CA ASP A 79 -3.89 6.45 -5.82
C ASP A 79 -4.30 5.00 -5.48
N GLY A 80 -5.49 4.59 -5.91
CA GLY A 80 -5.96 3.22 -5.72
C GLY A 80 -5.15 2.20 -6.50
N GLU A 81 -4.79 2.52 -7.74
CA GLU A 81 -3.97 1.62 -8.58
C GLU A 81 -2.54 1.54 -8.08
N MET A 82 -1.94 2.66 -7.65
CA MET A 82 -0.63 2.68 -7.00
C MET A 82 -0.64 1.86 -5.70
N CYS A 83 -1.69 2.00 -4.89
CA CYS A 83 -1.85 1.22 -3.66
C CYS A 83 -1.93 -0.29 -3.95
N LEU A 84 -2.60 -0.71 -5.03
CA LEU A 84 -2.63 -2.11 -5.44
C LEU A 84 -1.26 -2.63 -5.86
N ILE A 85 -0.52 -1.85 -6.66
CA ILE A 85 0.84 -2.19 -7.07
C ILE A 85 1.74 -2.33 -5.83
N ALA A 86 1.66 -1.39 -4.88
CA ALA A 86 2.45 -1.43 -3.66
C ALA A 86 2.09 -2.63 -2.75
N ASN A 87 0.81 -2.95 -2.60
CA ASN A 87 0.40 -4.00 -1.66
C ASN A 87 0.64 -5.41 -2.21
N VAL A 88 0.47 -5.61 -3.52
CA VAL A 88 0.67 -6.91 -4.16
C VAL A 88 2.14 -7.14 -4.52
N GLY A 89 2.86 -6.09 -4.92
CA GLY A 89 4.27 -6.15 -5.33
C GLY A 89 4.52 -6.96 -6.62
N PRO A 90 3.79 -6.70 -7.72
CA PRO A 90 4.01 -7.38 -9.00
C PRO A 90 5.44 -7.15 -9.50
N GLU A 91 5.95 -8.08 -10.29
CA GLU A 91 7.33 -8.07 -10.81
C GLU A 91 7.39 -7.74 -12.29
N THR A 92 6.29 -7.93 -13.00
CA THR A 92 6.20 -7.69 -14.45
C THR A 92 5.09 -6.72 -14.81
N ILE A 93 5.23 -6.06 -15.95
CA ILE A 93 4.18 -5.19 -16.47
C ILE A 93 2.91 -5.99 -16.82
N GLU A 94 3.06 -7.24 -17.25
CA GLU A 94 1.95 -8.17 -17.49
C GLU A 94 1.15 -8.44 -16.22
N GLU A 95 1.83 -8.67 -15.09
CA GLU A 95 1.17 -8.83 -13.78
C GLU A 95 0.45 -7.56 -13.35
N VAL A 96 1.05 -6.38 -13.54
CA VAL A 96 0.38 -5.09 -13.27
C VAL A 96 -0.90 -4.99 -14.07
N TYR A 97 -0.87 -5.28 -15.37
CA TYR A 97 -2.07 -5.21 -16.22
C TYR A 97 -3.09 -6.31 -15.95
N ALA A 98 -2.67 -7.47 -15.44
CA ALA A 98 -3.58 -8.50 -14.98
C ALA A 98 -4.29 -8.08 -13.68
N LEU A 99 -3.54 -7.47 -12.75
CA LEU A 99 -4.04 -6.98 -11.46
C LEU A 99 -4.90 -5.73 -11.60
N VAL A 100 -4.51 -4.84 -12.51
CA VAL A 100 -5.07 -3.49 -12.70
C VAL A 100 -5.50 -3.28 -14.16
N PRO A 101 -6.59 -3.94 -14.61
CA PRO A 101 -6.97 -3.92 -16.02
C PRO A 101 -7.30 -2.53 -16.58
N SER A 102 -7.69 -1.57 -15.73
CA SER A 102 -7.95 -0.17 -16.12
C SER A 102 -6.74 0.51 -16.75
N LEU A 103 -5.52 0.17 -16.32
CA LEU A 103 -4.28 0.75 -16.85
C LEU A 103 -4.00 0.34 -18.30
N LYS A 104 -4.62 -0.74 -18.80
CA LYS A 104 -4.47 -1.16 -20.20
C LYS A 104 -4.98 -0.11 -21.19
N ALA A 105 -5.96 0.70 -20.79
CA ALA A 105 -6.53 1.74 -21.64
C ALA A 105 -5.52 2.86 -21.96
N THR A 106 -4.54 3.08 -21.09
CA THR A 106 -3.48 4.09 -21.22
C THR A 106 -2.09 3.47 -21.35
N ARG A 107 -2.01 2.21 -21.77
CA ARG A 107 -0.77 1.42 -21.90
C ARG A 107 0.35 2.16 -22.63
N SER A 108 0.05 2.81 -23.76
CA SER A 108 1.04 3.55 -24.55
C SER A 108 1.67 4.74 -23.81
N LEU A 109 1.04 5.22 -22.74
CA LEU A 109 1.51 6.34 -21.91
C LEU A 109 2.22 5.86 -20.63
N ASN A 110 1.73 4.79 -20.02
CA ASN A 110 2.14 4.39 -18.66
C ASN A 110 3.09 3.17 -18.62
N GLU A 111 3.29 2.44 -19.71
CA GLU A 111 4.08 1.20 -19.72
C GLU A 111 5.54 1.39 -19.28
N SER A 112 6.28 2.32 -19.90
CA SER A 112 7.68 2.58 -19.52
C SER A 112 7.80 3.12 -18.08
N PRO A 113 7.02 4.15 -17.66
CA PRO A 113 7.04 4.63 -16.29
C PRO A 113 6.74 3.55 -15.24
N ILE A 114 5.76 2.68 -15.51
CA ILE A 114 5.43 1.59 -14.60
C ILE A 114 6.60 0.59 -14.55
N MET A 115 7.20 0.21 -15.68
CA MET A 115 8.32 -0.73 -15.70
C MET A 115 9.55 -0.20 -14.94
N GLU A 116 9.85 1.10 -15.08
CA GLU A 116 10.89 1.78 -14.30
C GLU A 116 10.56 1.76 -12.81
N ALA A 117 9.30 2.04 -12.44
CA ALA A 117 8.85 1.97 -11.05
C ALA A 117 8.96 0.53 -10.49
N LEU A 118 8.61 -0.50 -11.25
CA LEU A 118 8.74 -1.90 -10.83
C LEU A 118 10.21 -2.27 -10.53
N THR A 119 11.13 -1.77 -11.35
CA THR A 119 12.57 -1.98 -11.15
C THR A 119 13.03 -1.29 -9.86
N ALA A 120 12.65 -0.02 -9.66
CA ALA A 120 12.98 0.69 -8.43
C ALA A 120 12.33 0.09 -7.18
N LEU A 121 11.10 -0.44 -7.29
CA LEU A 121 10.43 -1.16 -6.22
C LEU A 121 11.17 -2.44 -5.84
N ALA A 122 11.72 -3.17 -6.82
CA ALA A 122 12.48 -4.38 -6.56
C ALA A 122 13.72 -4.11 -5.69
N ASP A 123 14.37 -2.96 -5.86
CA ASP A 123 15.54 -2.55 -5.07
C ASP A 123 15.20 -2.22 -3.61
N ILE A 124 13.93 -1.90 -3.31
CA ILE A 124 13.46 -1.53 -1.96
C ILE A 124 12.53 -2.58 -1.34
N LYS A 125 12.35 -3.74 -1.97
CA LYS A 125 11.59 -4.87 -1.39
C LYS A 125 12.23 -5.28 -0.07
N ALA A 126 11.39 -5.53 0.94
CA ALA A 126 11.87 -6.05 2.21
C ALA A 126 12.47 -7.44 2.01
N ALA A 127 13.62 -7.71 2.63
CA ALA A 127 14.14 -9.07 2.72
C ALA A 127 13.14 -9.93 3.51
N LYS A 128 12.69 -11.03 2.91
CA LYS A 128 11.81 -12.02 3.56
C LYS A 128 12.63 -13.05 4.30
#